data_AF-A0A379X316-F1
#
_entry.id   AF-A0A379X316-F1
#
_cell.length_a   1.000
_cell.length_b   1.000
_cell.length_c   1.000
_cell.angle_alpha   90.00
_cell.angle_beta   90.00
_cell.angle_gamma   90.00
#
_symmetry.space_group_name_H-M   'P 1'
#
loop_
_entity.id
_entity.type
_entity.pdbx_description
1 polymer ?
#
loop_
_entity_poly.entity_id
_entity_poly.type
_entity_poly.pdbx_seq_one_letter_code
_entity_poly.pdbx_strand_id
1 'polypeptide(L)'
;MFQVWDAASDTQIGVATQQPDGSWAYTFTSDLTEGLHQVYVKVEDIAGNKANSAVFDFTIDTTVSTPVISLLSKDDTGVTGDT
;
A
#
# COMPACT_ATOMS: atom_id res chain seq x y z
N MET A 1 -7.14 13.74 -19.66
CA MET A 1 -7.53 12.70 -18.67
C MET A 1 -6.36 12.44 -17.71
N PHE A 2 -6.61 11.93 -16.50
CA PHE A 2 -5.56 11.59 -15.53
C PHE A 2 -5.40 10.06 -15.45
N GLN A 3 -4.29 9.54 -15.95
CA GLN A 3 -3.97 8.12 -15.96
C GLN A 3 -3.03 7.80 -14.80
N VAL A 4 -3.28 6.70 -14.09
CA VAL A 4 -2.42 6.22 -13.00
C VAL A 4 -1.55 5.07 -13.51
N TRP A 5 -0.24 5.17 -13.27
CA TRP A 5 0.77 4.27 -13.79
C TRP A 5 1.62 3.68 -12.67
N ASP A 6 2.00 2.42 -12.84
CA ASP A 6 3.02 1.75 -12.02
C ASP A 6 4.40 2.17 -12.54
N ALA A 7 5.24 2.71 -11.66
CA ALA A 7 6.54 3.24 -12.04
C ALA A 7 7.58 2.14 -12.30
N ALA A 8 7.45 0.99 -11.63
CA ALA A 8 8.41 -0.11 -11.74
C ALA A 8 8.26 -0.89 -13.05
N SER A 9 7.02 -1.11 -13.48
CA SER A 9 6.66 -1.89 -14.67
C SER A 9 6.25 -1.03 -15.87
N ASP A 10 6.20 0.29 -15.72
CA ASP A 10 5.71 1.26 -16.73
C ASP A 10 4.37 0.84 -17.35
N THR A 11 3.47 0.36 -16.50
CA THR A 11 2.16 -0.16 -16.92
C THR A 11 1.04 0.73 -16.39
N GLN A 12 0.06 1.04 -17.23
CA GLN A 12 -1.12 1.76 -16.78
C GLN A 12 -1.98 0.88 -15.86
N ILE A 13 -2.21 1.34 -14.63
CA ILE A 13 -3.03 0.65 -13.62
C ILE A 13 -4.50 1.10 -13.74
N GLY A 14 -4.73 2.35 -14.13
CA GLY A 14 -6.09 2.85 -14.32
C GLY A 14 -6.20 4.33 -14.68
N VAL A 15 -7.38 4.88 -14.42
CA VAL A 15 -7.74 6.27 -14.69
C VAL A 15 -8.38 6.85 -13.43
N ALA A 16 -7.90 8.01 -13.00
CA ALA A 16 -8.49 8.73 -11.87
C ALA A 16 -9.86 9.30 -12.27
N THR A 17 -10.77 9.39 -11.31
CA THR A 17 -12.12 9.95 -11.50
C THR A 17 -12.22 11.30 -10.80
N GLN A 18 -12.78 12.28 -11.50
CA GLN A 18 -13.04 13.59 -10.93
C GLN A 18 -14.14 13.49 -9.87
N GLN A 19 -13.88 14.05 -8.70
CA GLN A 19 -14.80 14.12 -7.58
C GLN A 19 -15.63 15.41 -7.64
N PRO A 20 -16.77 15.49 -6.92
CA PRO A 20 -17.63 16.67 -6.92
C PRO A 20 -16.96 17.97 -6.44
N ASP A 21 -15.90 17.86 -5.64
CA ASP A 21 -15.09 18.98 -5.14
C ASP A 21 -14.00 19.44 -6.12
N GLY A 22 -13.91 18.80 -7.30
CA GLY A 22 -12.92 19.09 -8.33
C GLY A 22 -11.59 18.36 -8.16
N SER A 23 -11.38 17.59 -7.08
CA SER A 23 -10.22 16.72 -6.92
C SER A 23 -10.30 15.51 -7.85
N TRP A 24 -9.17 14.84 -8.08
CA TRP A 24 -9.12 13.58 -8.82
C TRP A 24 -8.71 12.47 -7.86
N ALA A 25 -9.46 11.39 -7.84
CA ALA A 25 -9.21 10.25 -6.96
C ALA A 25 -9.09 8.96 -7.76
N TYR A 26 -8.24 8.06 -7.30
CA TYR A 26 -8.12 6.70 -7.81
C TYR A 26 -8.10 5.73 -6.63
N THR A 27 -8.90 4.68 -6.73
CA THR A 27 -8.96 3.60 -5.74
C THR A 27 -8.54 2.31 -6.44
N PHE A 28 -7.57 1.60 -5.88
CA PHE A 28 -7.20 0.28 -6.35
C PHE A 28 -8.38 -0.68 -6.21
N THR A 29 -8.71 -1.42 -7.27
CA THR A 29 -9.84 -2.35 -7.29
C THR A 29 -9.48 -3.75 -6.77
N SER A 30 -8.20 -4.03 -6.65
CA SER A 30 -7.66 -5.30 -6.16
C SER A 30 -6.70 -5.02 -5.01
N ASP A 31 -6.57 -5.98 -4.11
CA ASP A 31 -5.63 -5.91 -3.00
C ASP A 31 -4.19 -5.78 -3.54
N LEU A 32 -3.42 -4.90 -2.91
CA LEU A 32 -2.00 -4.72 -3.19
C LEU A 32 -1.21 -5.71 -2.34
N THR A 33 -0.15 -6.27 -2.94
CA THR A 33 0.76 -7.17 -2.23
C THR A 33 1.60 -6.45 -1.20
N GLU A 34 2.10 -7.17 -0.20
CA GLU A 34 3.14 -6.70 0.72
C GLU A 34 4.32 -6.06 -0.01
N GLY A 35 4.87 -4.99 0.55
CA GLY A 35 6.10 -4.36 0.09
C GLY A 35 5.93 -2.97 -0.52
N LEU A 36 6.96 -2.54 -1.26
CA LEU A 36 7.06 -1.21 -1.87
C LEU A 36 6.24 -1.14 -3.17
N HIS A 37 5.45 -0.07 -3.28
CA HIS A 37 4.70 0.32 -4.47
C HIS A 37 5.11 1.73 -4.88
N GLN A 38 5.22 1.95 -6.18
CA GLN A 38 5.64 3.24 -6.75
C GLN A 38 4.70 3.62 -7.88
N VAL A 39 4.00 4.73 -7.75
CA VAL A 39 3.01 5.18 -8.74
C VAL A 39 3.27 6.60 -9.20
N TYR A 40 2.87 6.91 -10.42
CA TYR A 40 2.82 8.28 -10.92
C TYR A 40 1.55 8.52 -11.73
N VAL A 41 1.24 9.79 -11.93
CA VAL A 41 0.09 10.20 -12.73
C VAL A 41 0.56 10.84 -14.02
N LYS A 42 -0.03 10.43 -15.13
CA LYS A 42 0.19 10.99 -16.46
C LYS A 42 -1.06 11.71 -16.92
N VAL A 43 -0.88 12.92 -17.43
CA VAL A 43 -1.95 13.70 -18.05
C VAL A 43 -1.65 13.95 -19.51
N GLU A 44 -2.70 13.90 -20.31
CA GLU A 44 -2.70 14.30 -21.72
C GLU A 44 -3.89 15.24 -21.95
N ASP A 45 -3.61 16.39 -22.57
CA ASP A 45 -4.62 17.36 -22.99
C ASP A 45 -5.18 17.03 -24.39
N ILE A 46 -6.20 17.78 -24.83
CA ILE A 46 -6.85 17.56 -26.13
C ILE A 46 -5.90 17.85 -27.30
N ALA A 47 -4.89 18.69 -27.10
CA ALA A 47 -3.87 19.01 -28.09
C ALA A 47 -2.74 17.97 -28.14
N GLY A 48 -2.72 16.98 -27.23
CA GLY A 48 -1.72 15.92 -27.15
C GLY A 48 -0.49 16.26 -26.30
N ASN A 49 -0.50 17.36 -25.55
CA ASN A 49 0.58 17.69 -24.62
C ASN A 49 0.54 16.73 -23.43
N LYS A 50 1.70 16.16 -23.06
CA LYS A 50 1.83 15.17 -21.98
C LYS A 50 2.68 15.71 -20.84
N ALA A 51 2.26 15.42 -19.60
CA ALA A 51 3.05 15.68 -18.41
C ALA A 51 2.88 14.55 -17.39
N ASN A 52 3.92 14.33 -16.59
CA ASN A 52 3.93 13.33 -15.53
C ASN A 52 4.12 14.02 -14.18
N SER A 53 3.52 13.47 -13.13
CA SER A 53 3.84 13.83 -11.74
C SER A 53 5.20 13.27 -11.32
N ALA A 54 5.68 13.70 -10.16
CA ALA A 54 6.70 12.94 -9.44
C ALA A 54 6.17 11.54 -9.08
N VAL A 55 7.09 10.59 -8.91
CA VAL A 55 6.76 9.26 -8.38
C VAL A 55 6.39 9.39 -6.90
N PHE A 56 5.32 8.72 -6.53
CA PHE A 56 4.87 8.59 -5.15
C PHE A 56 5.13 7.16 -4.67
N ASP A 57 5.96 7.06 -3.63
CA ASP A 57 6.37 5.80 -3.03
C ASP A 57 5.54 5.53 -1.77
N PHE A 58 5.00 4.33 -1.63
CA PHE A 58 4.33 3.87 -0.42
C PHE A 58 4.58 2.38 -0.19
N THR A 59 4.44 1.93 1.05
CA THR A 59 4.60 0.53 1.43
C THR A 59 3.29 -0.02 1.97
N ILE A 60 2.98 -1.25 1.59
CA ILE A 60 1.89 -2.04 2.16
C ILE A 60 2.51 -3.01 3.15
N ASP A 61 2.16 -2.88 4.42
CA ASP A 61 2.53 -3.83 5.48
C ASP A 61 1.28 -4.51 6.04
N THR A 62 1.18 -5.79 5.75
CA THR A 62 0.12 -6.73 6.14
C THR A 62 0.65 -7.78 7.11
N THR A 63 1.92 -7.70 7.48
CA THR A 63 2.58 -8.69 8.32
C THR A 63 2.30 -8.40 9.79
N VAL A 64 1.81 -9.41 10.51
CA VAL A 64 1.62 -9.34 11.96
C VAL A 64 2.46 -10.42 12.62
N SER A 65 3.26 -10.02 13.60
CA SER A 65 4.00 -10.96 14.44
C SER A 65 3.14 -11.39 15.62
N THR A 66 2.95 -12.70 15.80
CA THR A 66 2.30 -13.23 16.99
C THR A 66 3.28 -13.23 18.17
N PRO A 67 2.95 -12.59 19.31
CA PRO A 67 3.81 -12.69 20.48
C PRO A 67 3.81 -14.12 21.01
N VAL A 68 4.99 -14.65 21.29
CA VAL A 68 5.15 -15.96 21.93
C VAL A 68 5.42 -15.73 23.40
N ILE A 69 4.57 -16.28 24.26
CA ILE A 69 4.83 -16.41 25.69
C ILE A 69 5.27 -17.84 25.92
N SER A 70 6.43 -18.02 26.55
CA SER A 70 6.92 -19.32 26.98
C SER A 70 7.16 -19.33 28.49
N LEU A 71 6.77 -20.42 29.13
CA LEU A 71 7.15 -20.68 30.52
C LEU A 71 8.52 -21.34 30.50
N LEU A 72 9.53 -20.72 31.11
CA LEU A 72 10.82 -21.38 31.29
C LEU A 72 10.71 -22.34 32.47
N SER A 73 11.42 -23.46 32.43
CA SER A 73 11.40 -24.42 33.54
C SER A 73 11.89 -23.86 34.88
N LYS A 74 12.58 -22.71 34.88
CA LYS A 74 12.94 -21.97 36.11
C LYS A 74 11.82 -21.08 36.65
N ASP A 75 10.84 -20.78 35.82
CA ASP A 75 9.69 -19.94 36.15
C ASP A 75 8.50 -20.79 36.65
N ASP A 76 8.62 -22.12 36.58
CA ASP A 76 7.69 -23.10 37.15
C ASP A 76 8.40 -23.87 38.28
N THR A 77 7.87 -23.80 39.50
CA THR A 77 8.38 -24.57 40.64
C THR A 77 7.95 -26.04 40.57
N GLY A 78 6.97 -26.38 39.73
CA GLY A 78 6.41 -27.73 39.60
C GLY A 78 5.62 -28.19 40.83
N VAL A 79 5.34 -27.30 41.79
CA VAL A 79 4.65 -27.60 43.04
C VAL A 79 3.15 -27.27 42.91
N THR A 80 2.30 -28.27 43.13
CA THR A 80 0.86 -28.08 43.16
C THR A 80 0.44 -27.26 44.38
N GLY A 81 -0.07 -26.05 44.16
CA GLY A 81 -0.67 -25.21 45.20
C GLY A 81 0.24 -24.14 45.81
N ASP A 82 1.27 -23.68 45.08
CA ASP A 82 2.04 -22.50 45.50
C ASP A 82 1.10 -21.28 45.69
N THR A 83 1.21 -20.66 46.87
CA THR A 83 0.47 -19.47 47.31
C THR A 83 1.07 -18.17 46.80
#